data_AF-A0A522U6M3-F1
#
_entry.id   AF-A0A522U6M3-F1
#
_cell.length_a   1.000
_cell.length_b   1.000
_cell.length_c   1.000
_cell.angle_alpha   90.00
_cell.angle_beta   90.00
_cell.angle_gamma   90.00
#
_symmetry.space_group_name_H-M   'P 1'
#
loop_
_entity.id
_entity.type
_entity.pdbx_description
1 polymer ?
#
loop_
_entity_poly.entity_id
_entity_poly.type
_entity_poly.pdbx_seq_one_letter_code
_entity_poly.pdbx_strand_id
1 'polypeptide(L)'
;MDENQMGQTPTSAPQPQPTPPPQPPAQPPQPNQAQKNTGMAVVAYLIFFVPLLTDAKNDPFVKYHVKQGLTLFLGWVVTWIIAMIPFIGWVVGWLASIGLLILLILGIMNALGGKQEPLPLLGQYGEKFKF
;
A
#
# COMPACT_ATOMS: atom_id res chain seq x y z
N MET A 1 -34.16 -75.22 41.26
CA MET A 1 -34.33 -75.56 39.84
C MET A 1 -35.28 -74.56 39.19
N ASP A 2 -34.91 -73.39 38.70
CA ASP A 2 -33.80 -72.46 38.96
C ASP A 2 -34.28 -71.10 38.44
N GLU A 3 -33.96 -70.05 39.19
CA GLU A 3 -34.00 -68.66 38.74
C GLU A 3 -32.98 -68.45 37.62
N ASN A 4 -33.32 -67.68 36.58
CA ASN A 4 -32.37 -66.90 35.76
C ASN A 4 -33.18 -66.00 34.80
N GLN A 5 -33.59 -64.80 35.21
CA GLN A 5 -32.84 -63.55 35.20
C GLN A 5 -32.15 -63.18 33.86
N MET A 6 -32.73 -62.15 33.23
CA MET A 6 -32.07 -60.95 32.68
C MET A 6 -31.12 -61.09 31.48
N GLY A 7 -31.67 -60.83 30.29
CA GLY A 7 -30.92 -60.27 29.15
C GLY A 7 -31.10 -58.75 29.08
N GLN A 8 -30.49 -58.00 30.00
CA GLN A 8 -30.36 -56.54 29.86
C GLN A 8 -29.15 -56.27 28.95
N THR A 9 -29.39 -55.65 27.79
CA THR A 9 -28.32 -55.08 26.96
C THR A 9 -27.59 -54.01 27.75
N PRO A 10 -26.25 -53.99 27.79
CA PRO A 10 -25.52 -52.89 28.42
C PRO A 10 -25.73 -51.61 27.61
N THR A 11 -26.49 -50.67 28.17
CA THR A 11 -26.53 -49.28 27.71
C THR A 11 -25.14 -48.69 27.86
N SER A 12 -24.43 -48.53 26.75
CA SER A 12 -23.15 -47.82 26.72
C SER A 12 -23.38 -46.36 27.12
N ALA A 13 -22.85 -45.96 28.28
CA ALA A 13 -22.89 -44.58 28.75
C ALA A 13 -22.16 -43.66 27.74
N PRO A 14 -22.65 -42.43 27.49
CA PRO A 14 -21.93 -41.45 26.69
C PRO A 14 -20.57 -41.15 27.34
N GLN A 15 -19.47 -41.40 26.63
CA GLN A 15 -18.16 -40.98 27.11
C GLN A 15 -18.08 -39.44 27.15
N PRO A 16 -17.50 -38.84 28.20
CA PRO A 16 -17.27 -37.40 28.23
C PRO A 16 -16.34 -37.01 27.08
N GLN A 17 -16.81 -36.15 26.17
CA GLN A 17 -15.93 -35.60 25.14
C GLN A 17 -14.84 -34.75 25.80
N PRO A 18 -13.57 -34.92 25.43
CA PRO A 18 -12.50 -34.05 25.92
C PRO A 18 -12.79 -32.61 25.50
N THR A 19 -12.77 -31.69 26.46
CA THR A 19 -12.99 -30.27 26.19
C THR A 19 -11.95 -29.76 25.20
N PRO A 20 -12.34 -29.02 24.15
CA PRO A 20 -11.41 -28.37 23.26
C PRO A 20 -10.44 -27.48 24.06
N PRO A 21 -9.15 -27.41 23.68
CA PRO A 21 -8.21 -26.52 24.34
C PRO A 21 -8.71 -25.07 24.28
N PRO A 22 -8.38 -24.23 25.28
CA PRO A 22 -8.78 -22.83 25.30
C PRO A 22 -8.38 -22.15 23.99
N GLN A 23 -9.36 -21.61 23.26
CA GLN A 23 -9.06 -20.81 22.07
C GLN A 23 -8.30 -19.56 22.52
N PRO A 24 -7.20 -19.19 21.84
CA PRO A 24 -6.53 -17.91 22.09
C PRO A 24 -7.55 -16.77 22.04
N PRO A 25 -7.36 -15.69 22.82
CA PRO A 25 -8.26 -14.55 22.81
C PRO A 25 -8.55 -14.11 21.37
N ALA A 26 -9.84 -14.01 21.02
CA ALA A 26 -10.26 -13.55 19.71
C ALA A 26 -9.58 -12.19 19.43
N GLN A 27 -8.81 -12.12 18.35
CA GLN A 27 -8.20 -10.86 17.94
C GLN A 27 -9.32 -9.84 17.71
N PRO A 28 -9.20 -8.60 18.23
CA PRO A 28 -10.19 -7.57 17.99
C PRO A 28 -10.37 -7.39 16.48
N PRO A 29 -11.59 -7.10 15.99
CA PRO A 29 -11.84 -6.88 14.58
C PRO A 29 -10.84 -5.86 14.04
N GLN A 30 -9.99 -6.28 13.11
CA GLN A 30 -9.13 -5.35 12.37
C GLN A 30 -10.07 -4.34 11.70
N PRO A 31 -9.92 -3.02 11.94
CA PRO A 31 -10.72 -2.05 11.23
C PRO A 31 -10.52 -2.31 9.74
N ASN A 32 -11.63 -2.44 9.01
CA ASN A 32 -11.65 -2.73 7.58
C ASN A 32 -10.75 -1.70 6.88
N GLN A 33 -9.49 -2.05 6.61
CA GLN A 33 -8.58 -1.20 5.86
C GLN A 33 -9.21 -1.11 4.49
N ALA A 34 -9.87 0.01 4.18
CA ALA A 34 -10.39 0.26 2.84
C ALA A 34 -9.28 -0.11 1.86
N GLN A 35 -9.58 -1.07 0.97
CA GLN A 35 -8.59 -1.68 0.11
C GLN A 35 -7.85 -0.58 -0.66
N LYS A 36 -6.54 -0.41 -0.38
CA LYS A 36 -5.72 0.64 -0.97
C LYS A 36 -5.75 0.50 -2.50
N ASN A 37 -5.99 1.59 -3.22
CA ASN A 37 -6.02 1.58 -4.68
C ASN A 37 -4.60 1.63 -5.28
N THR A 38 -3.84 0.54 -5.12
CA THR A 38 -2.43 0.44 -5.55
C THR A 38 -2.24 0.76 -7.04
N GLY A 39 -3.14 0.29 -7.91
CA GLY A 39 -3.08 0.60 -9.33
C GLY A 39 -3.11 2.11 -9.61
N MET A 40 -4.03 2.82 -8.95
CA MET A 40 -4.16 4.27 -9.11
C MET A 40 -3.01 5.05 -8.47
N ALA A 41 -2.42 4.52 -7.39
CA ALA A 41 -1.19 5.06 -6.82
C ALA A 41 0.01 4.96 -7.77
N VAL A 42 0.14 3.86 -8.52
CA VAL A 42 1.18 3.73 -9.56
C VAL A 42 0.91 4.68 -10.73
N VAL A 43 -0.34 4.77 -11.20
CA VAL A 43 -0.74 5.72 -12.26
C VAL A 43 -0.40 7.16 -11.89
N ALA A 44 -0.48 7.52 -10.61
CA ALA A 44 -0.11 8.84 -10.11
C ALA A 44 1.33 9.28 -10.44
N TYR A 45 2.26 8.34 -10.65
CA TYR A 45 3.63 8.63 -11.06
C TYR A 45 3.81 8.82 -12.57
N LEU A 46 2.98 8.13 -13.36
CA LEU A 46 3.03 8.24 -14.82
C LEU A 46 2.26 9.47 -15.29
N ILE A 47 1.07 9.69 -14.72
CA ILE A 47 0.16 10.79 -15.07
C ILE A 47 -0.57 11.24 -13.79
N PHE A 48 0.04 12.16 -13.04
CA PHE A 48 -0.39 12.54 -11.68
C PHE A 48 -1.83 13.05 -11.57
N PHE A 49 -2.41 13.61 -12.63
CA PHE A 49 -3.76 14.16 -12.60
C PHE A 49 -4.85 13.11 -12.89
N VAL A 50 -4.53 11.95 -13.50
CA VAL A 50 -5.53 10.93 -13.82
C VAL A 50 -6.26 10.43 -12.57
N PRO A 51 -5.60 10.09 -11.45
CA PRO A 51 -6.30 9.69 -10.23
C PRO A 51 -7.24 10.76 -9.68
N LEU A 52 -6.92 12.05 -9.87
CA LEU A 52 -7.76 13.17 -9.43
C LEU A 52 -9.08 13.29 -10.22
N LEU A 53 -9.15 12.72 -11.41
CA LEU A 53 -10.34 12.70 -12.27
C LEU A 53 -11.26 11.49 -11.99
N THR A 54 -10.89 10.62 -11.05
CA THR A 54 -11.62 9.38 -10.73
C THR A 54 -12.13 9.40 -9.28
N ASP A 55 -12.80 8.33 -8.85
CA ASP A 55 -13.17 8.13 -7.45
C ASP A 55 -11.96 7.86 -6.55
N ALA A 56 -10.83 7.45 -7.13
CA ALA A 56 -9.57 7.23 -6.41
C ALA A 56 -9.01 8.51 -5.77
N LYS A 57 -9.47 9.70 -6.18
CA LYS A 57 -9.11 10.99 -5.55
C LYS A 57 -9.44 11.04 -4.05
N ASN A 58 -10.39 10.24 -3.58
CA ASN A 58 -10.78 10.21 -2.17
C ASN A 58 -9.90 9.29 -1.32
N ASP A 59 -9.08 8.44 -1.94
CA ASP A 59 -8.18 7.52 -1.26
C ASP A 59 -6.93 8.27 -0.74
N PRO A 60 -6.70 8.34 0.58
CA PRO A 60 -5.51 8.99 1.16
C PRO A 60 -4.18 8.41 0.64
N PHE A 61 -4.15 7.10 0.33
CA PHE A 61 -2.99 6.44 -0.25
C PHE A 61 -2.69 6.98 -1.65
N VAL A 62 -3.71 7.08 -2.50
CA VAL A 62 -3.59 7.63 -3.85
C VAL A 62 -3.19 9.11 -3.80
N LYS A 63 -3.81 9.92 -2.92
CA LYS A 63 -3.48 11.35 -2.76
C LYS A 63 -1.99 11.56 -2.44
N TYR A 64 -1.43 10.71 -1.59
CA TYR A 64 0.00 10.78 -1.26
C TYR A 64 0.89 10.61 -2.50
N HIS A 65 0.64 9.57 -3.29
CA HIS A 65 1.41 9.31 -4.50
C HIS A 65 1.14 10.33 -5.61
N VAL A 66 -0.07 10.92 -5.68
CA VAL A 66 -0.37 12.08 -6.56
C VAL A 66 0.49 13.29 -6.22
N LYS A 67 0.64 13.63 -4.93
CA LYS A 67 1.49 14.76 -4.52
C LYS A 67 2.96 14.52 -4.86
N GLN A 68 3.45 13.30 -4.68
CA GLN A 68 4.81 12.93 -5.08
C GLN A 68 4.99 12.94 -6.61
N GLY A 69 4.02 12.41 -7.37
CA GLY A 69 4.01 12.47 -8.84
C GLY A 69 4.03 13.90 -9.38
N LEU A 70 3.23 14.80 -8.80
CA LEU A 70 3.25 16.23 -9.11
C LEU A 70 4.61 16.86 -8.79
N THR A 71 5.22 16.51 -7.65
CA THR A 71 6.54 17.01 -7.28
C THR A 71 7.62 16.58 -8.27
N LEU A 72 7.60 15.31 -8.70
CA LEU A 72 8.51 14.79 -9.73
C LEU A 72 8.30 15.50 -11.07
N PHE A 73 7.05 15.72 -11.48
CA PHE A 73 6.72 16.47 -12.69
C PHE A 73 7.30 17.88 -12.67
N LEU A 74 7.16 18.61 -11.54
CA LEU A 74 7.78 19.93 -11.39
C LEU A 74 9.31 19.86 -11.45
N GLY A 75 9.92 18.82 -10.88
CA GLY A 75 11.34 18.54 -11.02
C GLY A 75 11.77 18.42 -12.49
N TRP A 76 11.01 17.65 -13.29
CA TRP A 76 11.26 17.52 -14.73
C TRP A 76 11.15 18.84 -15.48
N VAL A 77 10.15 19.68 -15.15
CA VAL A 77 10.01 21.02 -15.75
C VAL A 77 11.23 21.89 -15.45
N VAL A 78 11.71 21.91 -14.20
CA VAL A 78 12.92 22.67 -13.81
C VAL A 78 14.16 22.14 -14.54
N THR A 79 14.34 20.82 -14.59
CA THR A 79 15.44 20.18 -15.31
C THR A 79 15.42 20.55 -16.80
N TRP A 80 14.25 20.59 -17.43
CA TRP A 80 14.11 20.96 -18.83
C TRP A 80 14.49 22.41 -19.10
N ILE A 81 14.12 23.34 -18.22
CA ILE A 81 14.53 24.76 -18.30
C ILE A 81 16.05 24.89 -18.19
N ILE A 82 16.69 24.19 -17.24
CA ILE A 82 18.15 24.20 -17.07
C ILE A 82 18.85 23.67 -18.33
N ALA A 83 18.30 22.63 -18.96
CA ALA A 83 18.84 22.02 -20.17
C ALA A 83 18.83 22.94 -21.40
N MET A 84 18.15 24.09 -21.37
CA MET A 84 18.21 25.09 -22.44
C MET A 84 19.56 25.84 -22.49
N ILE A 85 20.32 25.83 -21.39
CA ILE A 85 21.64 26.48 -21.33
C ILE A 85 22.68 25.56 -22.01
N PRO A 86 23.38 26.00 -23.07
CA PRO A 86 24.33 25.15 -23.78
C PRO A 86 25.53 24.76 -22.89
N PHE A 87 26.11 23.59 -23.18
CA PHE A 87 27.23 22.97 -22.46
C PHE A 87 26.93 22.60 -21.00
N ILE A 88 26.79 23.58 -20.09
CA ILE A 88 26.61 23.34 -18.65
C ILE A 88 25.21 22.78 -18.38
N GLY A 89 24.19 23.40 -18.96
CA GLY A 89 22.80 22.99 -18.78
C GLY A 89 22.55 21.58 -19.30
N TRP A 90 23.25 21.15 -20.36
CA TRP A 90 23.16 19.79 -20.88
C TRP A 90 23.68 18.74 -19.90
N VAL A 91 24.86 18.98 -19.31
CA VAL A 91 25.46 18.06 -18.34
C VAL A 91 24.61 18.00 -17.06
N VAL A 92 24.23 19.16 -16.52
CA VAL A 92 23.39 19.24 -15.33
C VAL A 92 22.01 18.63 -15.59
N GLY A 93 21.42 18.93 -16.75
CA GLY A 93 20.13 18.41 -17.18
C GLY A 93 20.15 16.88 -17.29
N TRP A 94 21.20 16.32 -17.88
CA TRP A 94 21.37 14.87 -17.99
C TRP A 94 21.51 14.19 -16.62
N LEU A 95 22.36 14.72 -15.74
CA LEU A 95 22.53 14.18 -14.38
C LEU A 95 21.24 14.29 -13.54
N ALA A 96 20.56 15.44 -13.60
CA ALA A 96 19.29 15.63 -12.90
C ALA A 96 18.20 14.68 -13.42
N SER A 97 18.16 14.43 -14.73
CA SER A 97 17.21 13.48 -15.35
C SER A 97 17.40 12.06 -14.82
N ILE A 98 18.65 11.61 -14.64
CA ILE A 98 18.95 10.31 -14.03
C ILE A 98 18.47 10.27 -12.58
N GLY A 99 18.73 11.32 -11.80
CA GLY A 99 18.26 11.42 -10.43
C GLY A 99 16.73 11.36 -10.33
N LEU A 100 16.02 12.11 -11.17
CA LEU A 100 14.55 12.09 -11.22
C LEU A 100 13.99 10.73 -11.64
N LEU A 101 14.65 10.03 -12.58
CA LEU A 101 14.27 8.68 -12.97
C LEU A 101 14.41 7.68 -11.81
N ILE A 102 15.50 7.78 -11.02
CA ILE A 102 15.68 6.94 -9.83
C ILE A 102 14.56 7.22 -8.81
N LEU A 103 14.26 8.50 -8.55
CA LEU A 103 13.19 8.87 -7.62
C LEU A 103 11.80 8.43 -8.10
N LEU A 104 11.56 8.44 -9.41
CA LEU A 104 10.35 7.88 -10.03
C LEU A 104 10.21 6.39 -9.72
N ILE A 105 11.27 5.61 -9.94
CA ILE A 105 11.27 4.16 -9.69
C ILE A 105 11.04 3.86 -8.21
N LEU A 106 11.73 4.57 -7.30
CA LEU A 106 11.53 4.41 -5.85
C LEU A 106 10.08 4.72 -5.44
N GLY A 107 9.49 5.75 -6.03
CA GLY A 107 8.09 6.10 -5.78
C GLY A 107 7.12 5.00 -6.21
N ILE A 108 7.33 4.45 -7.41
CA ILE A 108 6.54 3.31 -7.92
C ILE A 108 6.73 2.07 -7.03
N MET A 109 7.95 1.76 -6.59
CA MET A 109 8.22 0.65 -5.68
C MET A 109 7.50 0.83 -4.33
N ASN A 110 7.48 2.05 -3.79
CA ASN A 110 6.74 2.37 -2.57
C ASN A 110 5.23 2.19 -2.77
N ALA A 111 4.68 2.66 -3.89
CA ALA A 111 3.28 2.46 -4.22
C ALA A 111 2.91 0.97 -4.35
N LEU A 112 3.70 0.19 -5.09
CA LEU A 112 3.52 -1.26 -5.24
C LEU A 112 3.61 -1.99 -3.90
N GLY A 113 4.49 -1.53 -3.00
CA GLY A 113 4.62 -2.04 -1.63
C GLY A 113 3.55 -1.54 -0.66
N GLY A 114 2.61 -0.69 -1.09
CA GLY A 114 1.56 -0.13 -0.23
C GLY A 114 2.07 0.87 0.81
N LYS A 115 3.25 1.47 0.58
CA LYS A 115 3.98 2.34 1.49
C LYS A 115 3.87 3.82 1.10
N GLN A 116 3.68 4.68 2.10
CA GLN A 116 3.71 6.14 1.95
C GLN A 116 5.05 6.69 2.44
N GLU A 117 6.14 6.31 1.78
CA GLU A 117 7.49 6.73 2.15
C GLU A 117 7.97 7.94 1.32
N PRO A 118 8.58 8.95 1.98
CA PRO A 118 9.06 10.14 1.29
C PRO A 118 10.22 9.81 0.36
N LEU A 119 10.22 10.38 -0.84
CA LEU A 119 11.34 10.27 -1.77
C LEU A 119 12.56 11.03 -1.22
N PRO A 120 13.79 10.49 -1.35
CA PRO A 120 15.00 11.22 -1.01
C PRO A 120 15.05 12.59 -1.72
N LEU A 121 15.48 13.63 -1.02
CA LEU A 121 15.60 15.03 -1.50
C LEU A 121 14.28 15.74 -1.86
N LEU A 122 13.26 15.01 -2.32
CA LEU A 122 11.98 15.56 -2.78
C LEU A 122 10.81 15.40 -1.80
N GLY A 123 10.90 14.48 -0.84
CA GLY A 123 9.82 14.12 0.08
C GLY A 123 9.26 15.31 0.86
N GLN A 124 10.14 16.23 1.29
CA GLN A 124 9.78 17.45 2.01
C GLN A 124 8.92 18.44 1.21
N TYR A 125 8.86 18.32 -0.12
CA TYR A 125 8.05 19.20 -0.97
C TYR A 125 6.67 18.61 -1.30
N GLY A 126 6.57 17.28 -1.40
CA GLY A 126 5.29 16.59 -1.62
C GLY A 126 4.29 16.80 -0.49
N GLU A 127 4.76 16.90 0.75
CA GLU A 127 3.90 17.12 1.93
C GLU A 127 3.31 18.54 1.99
N LYS A 128 3.85 19.51 1.24
CA LYS A 128 3.39 20.91 1.26
C LYS A 128 2.09 21.12 0.48
N PHE A 129 1.70 20.18 -0.37
CA PHE A 129 0.45 20.26 -1.14
C PHE A 129 -0.76 19.95 -0.24
N LYS A 130 -1.61 20.96 -0.03
CA LYS A 130 -2.83 20.86 0.80
C LYS A 130 -4.05 20.59 -0.06
N PHE A 131 -4.26 19.32 -0.40
CA PHE A 131 -5.51 18.80 -0.98
C PHE A 131 -5.64 17.30 -0.70
#